data_AF-A0A349YHS7-F1
#
_entry.id   AF-A0A349YHS7-F1
#
_cell.length_a   1.000
_cell.length_b   1.000
_cell.length_c   1.000
_cell.angle_alpha   90.00
_cell.angle_beta   90.00
_cell.angle_gamma   90.00
#
_symmetry.space_group_name_H-M   'P 1'
#
loop_
_entity.id
_entity.type
_entity.pdbx_description
1 polymer ?
#
loop_
_entity_poly.entity_id
_entity_poly.type
_entity_poly.pdbx_seq_one_letter_code
_entity_poly.pdbx_strand_id
1 'polypeptide(L)'
;MDTPGKSMRVTNGRVLQENKLARSTGEIENHPDYIKDLIDYPNNAVNGTKKYNFPKRISSKRTQYGDLLEEYSYLIDFSPVSDMKSNMDIIHSTSNIDLSGNSELLNKNSSYFNRFKLPFLGDVFSKGFGHIFFTRPNCNILNYKSNGKEYSLVKSLENDMMFSEAFNNHLPLLKQLCLTNEYTNDFMMYLSNKATGFSIADKQLDVEAYGKNMMGHQVQIGKHTERSKTAGTISIPYTDTRNLDIYNLHNLWVHYISGIYRGKYRPRASDIFNKILDYACSVYFMITAENFETIVYWTKLYGVFPTMTPDSVLDWKQDSGPIKDLQESIEYAFSWRSEDNDPKVLVDFNTNSSYGNPSTDFKYMKTYQDDVFGPGTTWVGAPFVEKVTLDNGTYEYRLRWREY
;
A
#
# COMPACT_ATOMS: atom_id res chain seq x y z
N MET A 1 -22.04 33.72 17.78
CA MET A 1 -23.10 33.24 18.68
C MET A 1 -22.48 32.12 19.49
N ASP A 2 -21.93 32.49 20.65
CA ASP A 2 -21.19 31.57 21.50
C ASP A 2 -22.16 30.67 22.26
N THR A 3 -21.98 29.36 22.11
CA THR A 3 -22.62 28.36 22.95
C THR A 3 -22.02 28.41 24.36
N PRO A 4 -22.82 28.58 25.42
CA PRO A 4 -22.32 28.58 26.79
C PRO A 4 -21.91 27.18 27.21
N GLY A 5 -20.67 27.05 27.71
CA GLY A 5 -20.13 25.83 28.29
C GLY A 5 -20.97 25.34 29.47
N LYS A 6 -21.41 24.08 29.40
CA LYS A 6 -22.12 23.38 30.48
C LYS A 6 -21.25 23.32 31.74
N SER A 7 -21.70 23.95 32.82
CA SER A 7 -21.12 23.78 34.16
C SER A 7 -21.70 22.52 34.83
N MET A 8 -20.86 21.52 35.12
CA MET A 8 -21.23 20.41 36.01
C MET A 8 -20.88 20.78 37.45
N ARG A 9 -21.88 20.82 38.34
CA ARG A 9 -21.67 20.88 39.79
C ARG A 9 -21.46 19.47 40.31
N VAL A 10 -20.29 19.18 40.85
CA VAL A 10 -20.04 17.97 41.65
C VAL A 10 -19.88 18.40 43.11
N THR A 11 -20.84 17.99 43.93
CA THR A 11 -20.76 18.02 45.40
C THR A 11 -20.38 16.62 45.87
N ASN A 12 -19.35 16.50 46.70
CA ASN A 12 -19.41 15.85 48.02
C ASN A 12 -18.02 15.63 48.64
N GLY A 13 -17.97 15.77 49.97
CA GLY A 13 -16.84 15.37 50.80
C GLY A 13 -16.94 15.82 52.25
N ARG A 14 -18.07 15.55 52.94
CA ARG A 14 -18.11 15.61 54.41
C ARG A 14 -17.47 14.34 54.96
N VAL A 15 -16.56 14.47 55.92
CA VAL A 15 -16.21 13.38 56.85
C VAL A 15 -16.73 13.80 58.22
N LEU A 16 -17.77 13.11 58.69
CA LEU A 16 -18.20 13.13 60.10
C LEU A 16 -17.61 11.90 60.76
N GLN A 17 -17.01 12.06 61.94
CA GLN A 17 -17.16 11.04 62.97
C GLN A 17 -17.15 11.69 64.35
N GLU A 18 -18.36 11.83 64.91
CA GLU A 18 -18.56 12.03 66.34
C GLU A 18 -18.16 10.76 67.09
N ASN A 19 -17.68 10.95 68.33
CA ASN A 19 -17.27 9.95 69.33
C ASN A 19 -15.83 9.40 69.25
N LYS A 20 -14.83 10.28 69.41
CA LYS A 20 -13.82 10.25 70.49
C LYS A 20 -12.77 11.36 70.27
N LEU A 21 -12.58 12.17 71.30
CA LEU A 21 -11.51 13.18 71.40
C LEU A 21 -10.12 12.52 71.29
N ALA A 22 -9.33 12.91 70.30
CA ALA A 22 -7.88 12.90 70.46
C ALA A 22 -7.48 14.22 71.14
N ARG A 23 -7.06 14.12 72.41
CA ARG A 23 -6.64 15.26 73.22
C ARG A 23 -5.16 15.58 72.93
N SER A 24 -4.95 16.80 72.45
CA SER A 24 -3.68 17.55 72.39
C SER A 24 -2.58 16.97 71.50
N THR A 25 -2.04 17.80 70.61
CA THR A 25 -0.62 18.19 70.65
C THR A 25 -0.35 19.32 69.64
N GLY A 26 0.38 20.35 70.10
CA GLY A 26 1.20 21.19 69.24
C GLY A 26 0.63 22.56 68.88
N GLU A 27 0.59 23.48 69.84
CA GLU A 27 0.87 24.87 69.53
C GLU A 27 2.27 24.94 68.91
N ILE A 28 2.37 25.42 67.67
CA ILE A 28 3.66 25.84 67.10
C ILE A 28 3.76 27.35 67.37
N GLU A 29 4.17 27.70 68.59
CA GLU A 29 4.74 29.01 68.86
C GLU A 29 6.11 29.07 68.18
N ASN A 30 6.27 30.07 67.29
CA ASN A 30 7.42 30.34 66.41
C ASN A 30 7.43 29.54 65.09
N HIS A 31 6.81 30.13 64.08
CA HIS A 31 7.14 29.81 62.70
C HIS A 31 8.59 30.21 62.41
N PRO A 32 9.43 29.30 61.90
CA PRO A 32 10.75 29.66 61.40
C PRO A 32 10.63 30.64 60.23
N ASP A 33 11.56 31.59 60.12
CA ASP A 33 11.43 32.77 59.24
C ASP A 33 11.16 32.43 57.75
N TYR A 34 11.57 31.24 57.28
CA TYR A 34 11.27 30.78 55.93
C TYR A 34 9.79 30.49 55.64
N ILE A 35 8.94 30.35 56.67
CA ILE A 35 7.48 30.19 56.53
C ILE A 35 6.76 31.54 56.53
N LYS A 36 7.31 32.57 57.20
CA LYS A 36 6.79 33.94 57.11
C LYS A 36 6.93 34.51 55.69
N ASP A 37 8.04 34.20 55.04
CA ASP A 37 8.26 34.48 53.62
C ASP A 37 7.28 33.76 52.67
N LEU A 38 6.53 32.74 53.13
CA LEU A 38 5.48 32.10 52.32
C LEU A 38 4.10 32.77 52.51
N ILE A 39 3.90 33.49 53.61
CA ILE A 39 2.61 34.12 53.96
C ILE A 39 2.56 35.60 53.54
N ASP A 40 3.69 36.31 53.59
CA ASP A 40 3.78 37.75 53.25
C ASP A 40 4.05 38.06 51.77
N TYR A 41 3.85 37.07 50.88
CA TYR A 41 4.11 37.22 49.44
C TYR A 41 2.99 37.80 48.54
N PRO A 42 1.99 38.60 48.98
CA PRO A 42 1.15 39.30 48.03
C PRO A 42 1.67 40.71 47.65
N ASN A 43 2.63 41.29 48.37
CA ASN A 43 2.91 42.74 48.22
C ASN A 43 4.20 43.13 47.49
N ASN A 44 5.14 42.22 47.20
CA ASN A 44 6.45 42.56 46.60
C ASN A 44 6.78 41.82 45.28
N ALA A 45 5.79 41.35 44.53
CA ALA A 45 6.04 40.80 43.19
C ALA A 45 6.09 41.93 42.16
N VAL A 46 7.28 42.51 41.93
CA VAL A 46 7.52 43.48 40.84
C VAL A 46 7.50 42.82 39.46
N ASN A 47 7.51 41.49 39.35
CA ASN A 47 7.25 40.79 38.08
C ASN A 47 6.51 39.48 38.38
N GLY A 48 5.24 39.41 37.98
CA GLY A 48 4.24 38.43 38.40
C GLY A 48 4.45 36.96 37.98
N THR A 49 5.56 36.32 38.35
CA THR A 49 5.71 34.87 38.29
C THR A 49 5.71 34.28 39.69
N LYS A 50 4.59 33.67 40.07
CA LYS A 50 4.50 32.89 41.32
C LYS A 50 5.39 31.65 41.19
N LYS A 51 6.32 31.46 42.12
CA LYS A 51 7.21 30.28 42.16
C LYS A 51 6.45 28.97 42.44
N TYR A 52 5.24 29.06 42.99
CA TYR A 52 4.36 27.92 43.25
C TYR A 52 2.91 28.24 42.86
N ASN A 53 2.31 27.36 42.04
CA ASN A 53 0.94 27.46 41.53
C ASN A 53 -0.10 27.10 42.61
N PHE A 54 -0.18 27.91 43.67
CA PHE A 54 -1.30 27.81 44.61
C PHE A 54 -2.59 28.34 43.96
N PRO A 55 -3.75 27.68 44.19
CA PRO A 55 -5.03 28.12 43.66
C PRO A 55 -5.31 29.57 44.07
N LYS A 56 -6.00 30.33 43.19
CA LYS A 56 -6.24 31.76 43.43
C LYS A 56 -7.14 31.92 44.65
N ARG A 57 -6.65 32.59 45.69
CA ARG A 57 -7.44 33.01 46.87
C ARG A 57 -8.56 33.93 46.39
N ILE A 58 -9.82 33.54 46.62
CA ILE A 58 -11.01 34.30 46.22
C ILE A 58 -11.40 35.28 47.33
N SER A 59 -11.30 34.86 48.59
CA SER A 59 -11.86 35.58 49.72
C SER A 59 -11.14 35.17 51.00
N SER A 60 -11.06 36.11 51.94
CA SER A 60 -10.61 35.85 53.30
C SER A 60 -11.50 36.56 54.28
N LYS A 61 -12.01 35.84 55.28
CA LYS A 61 -12.81 36.40 56.35
C LYS A 61 -12.20 36.02 57.69
N ARG A 62 -12.05 37.01 58.58
CA ARG A 62 -11.74 36.76 59.98
C ARG A 62 -13.01 36.40 60.71
N THR A 63 -12.98 35.29 61.44
CA THR A 63 -14.06 34.95 62.37
C THR A 63 -13.94 35.82 63.62
N GLN A 64 -15.03 35.92 64.39
CA GLN A 64 -15.08 36.71 65.63
C GLN A 64 -14.14 36.16 66.75
N TYR A 65 -13.50 35.01 66.51
CA TYR A 65 -12.54 34.37 67.42
C TYR A 65 -11.08 34.48 66.95
N GLY A 66 -10.81 35.26 65.89
CA GLY A 66 -9.44 35.57 65.44
C GLY A 66 -8.90 34.67 64.33
N ASP A 67 -9.58 33.58 63.99
CA ASP A 67 -9.15 32.66 62.94
C ASP A 67 -9.40 33.22 61.53
N LEU A 68 -8.43 33.04 60.63
CA LEU A 68 -8.56 33.38 59.22
C LEU A 68 -9.14 32.19 58.45
N LEU A 69 -10.35 32.35 57.91
CA LEU A 69 -10.93 31.44 56.93
C LEU A 69 -10.61 31.95 55.52
N GLU A 70 -9.95 31.12 54.72
CA GLU A 70 -9.54 31.45 53.35
C GLU A 70 -10.27 30.56 52.35
N GLU A 71 -10.94 31.19 51.39
CA GLU A 71 -11.63 30.51 50.28
C GLU A 71 -10.75 30.55 49.03
N TYR A 72 -10.56 29.39 48.42
CA TYR A 72 -9.71 29.19 47.24
C TYR A 72 -10.52 28.77 46.02
N SER A 73 -10.22 29.34 44.86
CA SER A 73 -10.77 28.90 43.57
C SER A 73 -10.01 27.69 43.08
N TYR A 74 -10.71 26.58 42.87
CA TYR A 74 -10.16 25.38 42.24
C TYR A 74 -10.45 25.32 40.72
N LEU A 75 -10.85 26.44 40.12
CA LEU A 75 -10.98 26.56 38.66
C LEU A 75 -9.58 26.54 38.04
N ILE A 76 -9.26 25.46 37.32
CA ILE A 76 -8.02 25.32 36.57
C ILE A 76 -8.15 26.19 35.31
N ASP A 77 -7.25 27.16 35.16
CA ASP A 77 -7.15 27.98 33.97
C ASP A 77 -6.39 27.19 32.88
N PHE A 78 -7.09 26.84 31.80
CA PHE A 78 -6.51 26.09 30.68
C PHE A 78 -5.86 27.00 29.62
N SER A 79 -5.87 28.33 29.79
CA SER A 79 -5.20 29.27 28.87
C SER A 79 -3.70 28.98 28.64
N PRO A 80 -2.89 28.52 29.62
CA PRO A 80 -1.49 28.17 29.36
C PRO A 80 -1.34 26.95 28.43
N VAL A 81 -2.35 26.07 28.38
CA VAL A 81 -2.35 24.86 27.55
C VAL A 81 -2.67 25.21 26.09
N SER A 82 -3.55 26.18 25.84
CA SER A 82 -3.78 26.69 24.47
C SER A 82 -2.54 27.40 23.93
N ASP A 83 -1.86 28.17 24.77
CA ASP A 83 -0.61 28.85 24.40
C ASP A 83 0.50 27.83 24.11
N MET A 84 0.61 26.78 24.93
CA MET A 84 1.54 25.68 24.71
C MET A 84 1.27 24.94 23.40
N LYS A 85 0.00 24.69 23.04
CA LYS A 85 -0.36 24.06 21.76
C LYS A 85 0.06 24.93 20.58
N SER A 86 -0.22 26.24 20.63
CA SER A 86 0.19 27.16 19.57
C SER A 86 1.71 27.27 19.42
N ASN A 87 2.45 27.29 20.54
CA ASN A 87 3.90 27.28 20.54
C ASN A 87 4.45 25.96 19.98
N MET A 88 3.77 24.84 20.23
CA MET A 88 4.14 23.55 19.66
C MET A 88 3.93 23.53 18.15
N ASP A 89 2.82 24.04 17.64
CA ASP A 89 2.57 24.15 16.20
C ASP A 89 3.63 25.01 15.49
N ILE A 90 4.07 26.10 16.14
CA ILE A 90 5.18 26.94 15.65
C ILE A 90 6.50 26.15 15.62
N ILE A 91 6.81 25.40 16.67
CA ILE A 91 8.02 24.55 16.72
C ILE A 91 7.97 23.48 15.63
N HIS A 92 6.85 22.79 15.48
CA HIS A 92 6.63 21.78 14.43
C HIS A 92 6.85 22.37 13.03
N SER A 93 6.24 23.52 12.75
CA SER A 93 6.41 24.22 11.47
C SER A 93 7.85 24.70 11.22
N THR A 94 8.56 25.12 12.27
CA THR A 94 9.97 25.57 12.17
C THR A 94 10.93 24.40 12.02
N SER A 95 10.64 23.26 12.65
CA SER A 95 11.43 22.03 12.59
C SER A 95 11.12 21.15 11.38
N ASN A 96 10.22 21.58 10.49
CA ASN A 96 9.80 20.81 9.30
C ASN A 96 9.18 19.44 9.65
N ILE A 97 8.60 19.33 10.84
CA ILE A 97 7.90 18.14 11.33
C ILE A 97 6.42 18.44 11.21
N ASP A 98 5.82 18.03 10.10
CA ASP A 98 4.38 18.19 9.88
C ASP A 98 3.64 16.90 10.20
N LEU A 99 2.53 17.02 10.93
CA LEU A 99 1.62 15.92 11.26
C LEU A 99 0.35 15.97 10.40
N SER A 100 0.26 16.93 9.47
CA SER A 100 -0.85 17.07 8.54
C SER A 100 -0.96 15.86 7.60
N GLY A 101 -2.19 15.50 7.21
CA GLY A 101 -2.42 14.41 6.27
C GLY A 101 -1.97 14.73 4.84
N ASN A 102 -1.87 13.71 3.98
CA ASN A 102 -1.38 13.87 2.60
C ASN A 102 -2.13 14.94 1.78
N SER A 103 -3.45 15.06 1.96
CA SER A 103 -4.25 16.06 1.24
C SER A 103 -3.98 17.50 1.71
N GLU A 104 -3.71 17.69 3.01
CA GLU A 104 -3.33 18.98 3.57
C GLU A 104 -1.92 19.38 3.11
N LEU A 105 -0.98 18.43 3.07
CA LEU A 105 0.36 18.64 2.51
C LEU A 105 0.31 19.00 1.02
N LEU A 106 -0.52 18.31 0.23
CA LEU A 106 -0.72 18.63 -1.18
C LEU A 106 -1.25 20.06 -1.38
N ASN A 107 -2.24 20.47 -0.58
CA ASN A 107 -2.78 21.83 -0.62
C ASN A 107 -1.74 22.87 -0.21
N LYS A 108 -0.91 22.55 0.80
CA LYS A 108 0.18 23.40 1.26
C LYS A 108 1.26 23.57 0.19
N ASN A 109 1.68 22.48 -0.47
CA ASN A 109 2.63 22.50 -1.59
C ASN A 109 2.07 23.22 -2.82
N SER A 110 0.76 23.22 -3.02
CA SER A 110 0.10 23.94 -4.12
C SER A 110 -0.03 25.45 -3.85
N SER A 111 -0.21 25.83 -2.59
CA SER A 111 -0.49 27.22 -2.19
C SER A 111 0.76 28.00 -1.75
N TYR A 112 1.75 27.31 -1.19
CA TYR A 112 2.94 27.91 -0.60
C TYR A 112 4.21 27.36 -1.22
N PHE A 113 5.20 28.24 -1.42
CA PHE A 113 6.51 27.85 -1.94
C PHE A 113 7.45 27.46 -0.80
N ASN A 114 7.97 26.24 -0.84
CA ASN A 114 9.00 25.77 0.09
C ASN A 114 10.35 26.40 -0.24
N ARG A 115 10.71 27.49 0.45
CA ARG A 115 11.96 28.25 0.26
C ARG A 115 13.22 27.37 0.35
N PHE A 116 13.21 26.36 1.21
CA PHE A 116 14.37 25.50 1.46
C PHE A 116 14.33 24.17 0.70
N LYS A 117 13.22 23.87 0.01
CA LYS A 117 12.98 22.60 -0.70
C LYS A 117 13.23 21.37 0.18
N LEU A 118 13.04 21.49 1.49
CA LEU A 118 13.21 20.39 2.42
C LEU A 118 12.02 19.44 2.29
N PRO A 119 12.26 18.13 2.11
CA PRO A 119 11.17 17.16 2.08
C PRO A 119 10.45 17.08 3.42
N PHE A 120 9.12 17.04 3.39
CA PHE A 120 8.33 16.63 4.56
C PHE A 120 8.30 15.10 4.63
N LEU A 121 8.50 14.54 5.82
CA LEU A 121 8.57 13.07 6.00
C LEU A 121 7.28 12.34 5.60
N GLY A 122 6.12 13.00 5.70
CA GLY A 122 4.83 12.44 5.27
C GLY A 122 4.52 12.60 3.78
N ASP A 123 5.29 13.39 3.03
CA ASP A 123 5.08 13.67 1.60
C ASP A 123 6.03 12.86 0.71
N VAL A 124 7.23 12.56 1.21
CA VAL A 124 8.22 11.79 0.46
C VAL A 124 7.81 10.34 0.35
N PHE A 125 7.77 9.84 -0.89
CA PHE A 125 7.73 8.40 -1.15
C PHE A 125 9.02 7.75 -0.62
N SER A 126 8.93 7.08 0.53
CA SER A 126 10.12 6.51 1.18
C SER A 126 10.38 5.10 0.67
N LYS A 127 9.35 4.26 0.63
CA LYS A 127 9.41 2.87 0.19
C LYS A 127 8.08 2.47 -0.43
N GLY A 128 8.14 1.69 -1.50
CA GLY A 128 6.98 0.97 -1.99
C GLY A 128 7.35 -0.39 -2.52
N PHE A 129 6.35 -1.25 -2.61
CA PHE A 129 6.52 -2.63 -3.01
C PHE A 129 5.87 -2.84 -4.37
N GLY A 130 6.66 -3.35 -5.32
CA GLY A 130 6.18 -3.71 -6.65
C GLY A 130 5.54 -5.09 -6.63
N HIS A 131 4.30 -5.16 -7.07
CA HIS A 131 3.56 -6.40 -7.28
C HIS A 131 3.28 -6.58 -8.78
N ILE A 132 3.62 -7.76 -9.30
CA ILE A 132 3.37 -8.13 -10.69
C ILE A 132 2.40 -9.30 -10.68
N PHE A 133 1.29 -9.16 -11.40
CA PHE A 133 0.29 -10.21 -11.53
C PHE A 133 0.09 -10.57 -12.99
N PHE A 134 0.33 -11.83 -13.32
CA PHE A 134 0.05 -12.39 -14.63
C PHE A 134 -1.34 -13.02 -14.64
N THR A 135 -2.11 -12.85 -15.71
CA THR A 135 -3.26 -13.73 -15.98
C THR A 135 -2.78 -15.01 -16.64
N ARG A 136 -3.52 -16.11 -16.45
CA ARG A 136 -3.25 -17.36 -17.15
C ARG A 136 -3.63 -17.21 -18.63
N PRO A 137 -2.79 -17.65 -19.57
CA PRO A 137 -3.20 -17.81 -20.95
C PRO A 137 -4.19 -18.98 -21.06
N ASN A 138 -4.90 -19.04 -22.18
CA ASN A 138 -5.87 -20.09 -22.44
C ASN A 138 -5.35 -21.07 -23.50
N CYS A 139 -4.14 -21.58 -23.31
CA CYS A 139 -3.56 -22.52 -24.27
C CYS A 139 -4.39 -23.82 -24.34
N ASN A 140 -4.56 -24.35 -25.55
CA ASN A 140 -5.29 -25.58 -25.81
C ASN A 140 -4.43 -26.83 -25.55
N ILE A 141 -3.92 -26.99 -24.33
CA ILE A 141 -3.01 -28.09 -23.97
C ILE A 141 -3.74 -29.20 -23.21
N LEU A 142 -4.56 -28.82 -22.23
CA LEU A 142 -5.26 -29.75 -21.35
C LEU A 142 -6.77 -29.68 -21.53
N ASN A 143 -7.41 -30.85 -21.49
CA ASN A 143 -8.85 -31.02 -21.35
C ASN A 143 -9.17 -31.40 -19.89
N TYR A 144 -10.04 -30.62 -19.26
CA TYR A 144 -10.56 -30.91 -17.92
C TYR A 144 -11.91 -31.62 -18.00
N LYS A 145 -11.99 -32.84 -17.46
CA LYS A 145 -13.25 -33.56 -17.34
C LYS A 145 -13.86 -33.30 -15.97
N SER A 146 -14.89 -32.45 -15.92
CA SER A 146 -15.58 -32.04 -14.69
C SER A 146 -16.12 -33.21 -13.86
N ASN A 147 -16.47 -34.34 -14.50
CA ASN A 147 -17.09 -35.48 -13.83
C ASN A 147 -16.08 -36.38 -13.08
N GLY A 148 -14.76 -36.14 -13.21
CA GLY A 148 -13.72 -36.91 -12.53
C GLY A 148 -12.55 -36.10 -11.97
N LYS A 149 -12.54 -34.77 -12.14
CA LYS A 149 -11.38 -33.90 -11.84
C LYS A 149 -10.07 -34.38 -12.48
N GLU A 150 -10.17 -35.09 -13.59
CA GLU A 150 -9.02 -35.62 -14.31
C GLU A 150 -8.62 -34.69 -15.46
N TYR A 151 -7.32 -34.55 -15.63
CA TYR A 151 -6.71 -33.85 -16.75
C TYR A 151 -6.29 -34.87 -17.81
N SER A 152 -6.52 -34.53 -19.08
CA SER A 152 -6.03 -35.29 -20.22
C SER A 152 -5.43 -34.33 -21.23
N LEU A 153 -4.37 -34.76 -21.92
CA LEU A 153 -3.80 -33.98 -23.01
C LEU A 153 -4.81 -33.88 -24.17
N VAL A 154 -4.72 -32.80 -24.93
CA VAL A 154 -5.46 -32.68 -26.18
C VAL A 154 -4.84 -33.64 -27.20
N LYS A 155 -5.67 -34.34 -27.99
CA LYS A 155 -5.23 -35.31 -29.01
C LYS A 155 -4.14 -34.81 -29.97
N SER A 156 -4.14 -33.51 -30.26
CA SER A 156 -3.12 -32.86 -31.11
C SER A 156 -1.74 -32.78 -30.45
N LEU A 157 -1.67 -32.81 -29.11
CA LEU A 157 -0.44 -32.73 -28.32
C LEU A 157 -0.03 -34.07 -27.70
N GLU A 158 -0.92 -35.08 -27.67
CA GLU A 158 -0.60 -36.43 -27.14
C GLU A 158 0.61 -37.09 -27.83
N ASN A 159 0.82 -36.79 -29.12
CA ASN A 159 1.94 -37.33 -29.88
C ASN A 159 3.25 -36.54 -29.70
N ASP A 160 3.21 -35.38 -29.03
CA ASP A 160 4.41 -34.59 -28.79
C ASP A 160 5.09 -35.06 -27.50
N MET A 161 6.34 -35.54 -27.64
CA MET A 161 7.10 -36.09 -26.54
C MET A 161 7.32 -35.07 -25.42
N MET A 162 7.53 -33.79 -25.77
CA MET A 162 7.78 -32.74 -24.77
C MET A 162 6.55 -32.50 -23.88
N PHE A 163 5.36 -32.42 -24.49
CA PHE A 163 4.13 -32.22 -23.74
C PHE A 163 3.68 -33.48 -22.99
N SER A 164 3.95 -34.66 -23.54
CA SER A 164 3.71 -35.94 -22.85
C SER A 164 4.58 -36.09 -21.60
N GLU A 165 5.87 -35.75 -21.69
CA GLU A 165 6.78 -35.76 -20.54
C GLU A 165 6.39 -34.69 -19.51
N ALA A 166 6.11 -33.46 -19.96
CA ALA A 166 5.66 -32.39 -19.08
C ALA A 166 4.34 -32.73 -18.35
N PHE A 167 3.46 -33.50 -18.97
CA PHE A 167 2.22 -33.95 -18.33
C PHE A 167 2.48 -34.94 -17.19
N ASN A 168 3.46 -35.84 -17.35
CA ASN A 168 3.80 -36.82 -16.33
C ASN A 168 4.63 -36.21 -15.19
N ASN A 169 5.58 -35.33 -15.51
CA ASN A 169 6.55 -34.81 -14.54
C ASN A 169 6.15 -33.44 -13.96
N HIS A 170 5.47 -32.59 -14.72
CA HIS A 170 5.23 -31.17 -14.40
C HIS A 170 3.79 -30.71 -14.68
N LEU A 171 2.80 -31.53 -14.32
CA LEU A 171 1.38 -31.19 -14.49
C LEU A 171 0.99 -29.80 -13.92
N PRO A 172 1.48 -29.35 -12.74
CA PRO A 172 1.15 -28.03 -12.22
C PRO A 172 1.57 -26.86 -13.13
N LEU A 173 2.66 -27.00 -13.89
CA LEU A 173 3.12 -25.96 -14.82
C LEU A 173 2.19 -25.88 -16.05
N LEU A 174 1.78 -27.03 -16.60
CA LEU A 174 0.81 -27.06 -17.69
C LEU A 174 -0.55 -26.47 -17.28
N LYS A 175 -0.95 -26.67 -16.02
CA LYS A 175 -2.15 -26.06 -15.45
C LYS A 175 -2.06 -24.53 -15.41
N GLN A 176 -0.87 -23.94 -15.22
CA GLN A 176 -0.68 -22.49 -15.27
C GLN A 176 -0.88 -21.91 -16.67
N LEU A 177 -0.59 -22.69 -17.71
CA LEU A 177 -0.77 -22.28 -19.12
C LEU A 177 -2.20 -22.46 -19.64
N CYS A 178 -3.10 -23.02 -18.83
CA CYS A 178 -4.48 -23.28 -19.22
C CYS A 178 -5.47 -22.55 -18.29
N LEU A 179 -6.46 -21.90 -18.88
CA LEU A 179 -7.61 -21.30 -18.18
C LEU A 179 -8.63 -22.38 -17.75
N THR A 180 -8.17 -23.47 -17.14
CA THR A 180 -9.04 -24.58 -16.72
C THR A 180 -9.58 -24.42 -15.30
N ASN A 181 -10.80 -24.92 -15.11
CA ASN A 181 -11.80 -24.58 -14.07
C ASN A 181 -11.50 -25.00 -12.61
N GLU A 182 -10.33 -25.55 -12.30
CA GLU A 182 -10.03 -25.97 -10.92
C GLU A 182 -9.67 -24.78 -10.03
N TYR A 183 -9.12 -23.71 -10.59
CA TYR A 183 -8.69 -22.53 -9.83
C TYR A 183 -9.82 -21.52 -9.66
N THR A 184 -9.84 -20.87 -8.51
CA THR A 184 -10.83 -19.85 -8.11
C THR A 184 -10.56 -18.47 -8.70
N ASN A 185 -9.43 -18.30 -9.41
CA ASN A 185 -8.98 -17.03 -9.98
C ASN A 185 -8.26 -17.23 -11.31
N ASP A 186 -8.14 -16.16 -12.10
CA ASP A 186 -7.46 -16.16 -13.40
C ASP A 186 -5.96 -15.90 -13.33
N PHE A 187 -5.40 -15.70 -12.13
CA PHE A 187 -4.02 -15.30 -12.00
C PHE A 187 -3.08 -16.50 -12.07
N MET A 188 -1.93 -16.28 -12.72
CA MET A 188 -0.79 -17.17 -12.72
C MET A 188 0.08 -16.86 -11.49
N MET A 189 -0.33 -17.38 -10.33
CA MET A 189 0.33 -17.11 -9.05
C MET A 189 1.78 -17.58 -9.04
N TYR A 190 2.08 -18.68 -9.72
CA TYR A 190 3.42 -19.24 -9.73
C TYR A 190 4.46 -18.25 -10.28
N LEU A 191 4.18 -17.69 -11.46
CA LEU A 191 5.05 -16.72 -12.11
C LEU A 191 5.10 -15.40 -11.33
N SER A 192 3.94 -14.94 -10.87
CA SER A 192 3.78 -13.69 -10.10
C SER A 192 4.61 -13.71 -8.80
N ASN A 193 4.65 -14.84 -8.09
CA ASN A 193 5.39 -15.00 -6.83
C ASN A 193 6.91 -15.07 -7.00
N LYS A 194 7.41 -15.38 -8.20
CA LYS A 194 8.84 -15.57 -8.47
C LYS A 194 9.50 -14.39 -9.17
N ALA A 195 8.71 -13.42 -9.61
CA ALA A 195 9.22 -12.22 -10.23
C ALA A 195 9.94 -11.34 -9.19
N THR A 196 11.15 -10.89 -9.50
CA THR A 196 11.98 -10.08 -8.59
C THR A 196 12.00 -8.60 -8.96
N GLY A 197 11.62 -8.26 -10.19
CA GLY A 197 11.63 -6.89 -10.67
C GLY A 197 10.75 -6.70 -11.89
N PHE A 198 10.61 -5.44 -12.32
CA PHE A 198 9.84 -5.07 -13.49
C PHE A 198 10.52 -3.87 -14.16
N SER A 199 10.74 -3.96 -15.47
CA SER A 199 11.27 -2.85 -16.25
C SER A 199 10.43 -2.65 -17.50
N ILE A 200 10.03 -1.41 -17.74
CA ILE A 200 9.27 -1.00 -18.91
C ILE A 200 9.77 0.35 -19.41
N ALA A 201 9.71 0.56 -20.72
CA ALA A 201 10.06 1.82 -21.34
C ALA A 201 9.12 2.97 -20.94
N ASP A 202 9.66 4.19 -20.97
CA ASP A 202 8.94 5.42 -20.68
C ASP A 202 7.91 5.75 -21.77
N LYS A 203 6.80 6.37 -21.36
CA LYS A 203 5.83 6.92 -22.31
C LYS A 203 6.34 8.24 -22.86
N GLN A 204 6.25 8.41 -24.18
CA GLN A 204 6.70 9.60 -24.90
C GLN A 204 5.53 10.24 -25.66
N LEU A 205 5.46 11.56 -25.60
CA LEU A 205 4.54 12.35 -26.41
C LEU A 205 5.16 12.57 -27.78
N ASP A 206 4.43 12.24 -28.84
CA ASP A 206 4.85 12.57 -30.20
C ASP A 206 4.71 14.08 -30.42
N VAL A 207 5.73 14.71 -31.01
CA VAL A 207 5.81 16.17 -31.20
C VAL A 207 6.04 16.46 -32.67
N GLU A 208 5.24 17.36 -33.22
CA GLU A 208 5.41 17.87 -34.59
C GLU A 208 5.86 19.32 -34.56
N ALA A 209 6.81 19.67 -35.42
CA ALA A 209 7.28 21.04 -35.57
C ALA A 209 6.48 21.75 -36.66
N TYR A 210 5.97 22.94 -36.35
CA TYR A 210 5.20 23.76 -37.28
C TYR A 210 5.76 25.20 -37.34
N GLY A 211 5.56 25.85 -38.49
CA GLY A 211 5.85 27.28 -38.67
C GLY A 211 7.32 27.63 -38.53
N LYS A 212 8.16 27.17 -39.46
CA LYS A 212 9.58 27.53 -39.51
C LYS A 212 9.74 28.95 -40.05
N ASN A 213 10.28 29.87 -39.24
CA ASN A 213 10.64 31.20 -39.73
C ASN A 213 11.99 31.17 -40.48
N MET A 214 12.31 32.25 -41.21
CA MET A 214 13.55 32.33 -42.01
C MET A 214 14.83 32.25 -41.16
N MET A 215 14.76 32.54 -39.86
CA MET A 215 15.86 32.39 -38.89
C MET A 215 15.92 31.00 -38.24
N GLY A 216 15.02 30.09 -38.59
CA GLY A 216 15.02 28.69 -38.13
C GLY A 216 14.32 28.42 -36.80
N HIS A 217 13.71 29.42 -36.16
CA HIS A 217 12.83 29.17 -35.02
C HIS A 217 11.54 28.49 -35.49
N GLN A 218 11.13 27.46 -34.76
CA GLN A 218 9.94 26.66 -35.03
C GLN A 218 9.18 26.41 -33.74
N VAL A 219 7.86 26.31 -33.84
CA VAL A 219 6.99 25.99 -32.70
C VAL A 219 6.78 24.48 -32.68
N GLN A 220 7.02 23.86 -31.54
CA GLN A 220 6.74 22.44 -31.33
C GLN A 220 5.33 22.27 -30.75
N ILE A 221 4.52 21.42 -31.39
CA ILE A 221 3.15 21.10 -30.97
C ILE A 221 3.11 19.63 -30.57
N GLY A 222 2.60 19.35 -29.37
CA GLY A 222 2.35 17.98 -28.92
C GLY A 222 1.15 17.36 -29.65
N LYS A 223 1.28 16.11 -30.10
CA LYS A 223 0.28 15.40 -30.91
C LYS A 223 -0.51 14.37 -30.10
N HIS A 224 0.07 13.20 -29.87
CA HIS A 224 -0.58 12.10 -29.14
C HIS A 224 0.46 11.18 -28.50
N THR A 225 0.05 10.46 -27.47
CA THR A 225 0.93 9.50 -26.76
C THR A 225 0.81 8.06 -27.27
N GLU A 226 -0.10 7.79 -28.21
CA GLU A 226 -0.47 6.44 -28.65
C GLU A 226 0.69 5.59 -29.21
N ARG A 227 1.66 6.22 -29.88
CA ARG A 227 2.86 5.52 -30.38
C ARG A 227 3.64 4.86 -29.24
N SER A 228 3.70 5.51 -28.08
CA SER A 228 4.39 4.97 -26.89
C SER A 228 3.59 3.91 -26.13
N LYS A 229 2.29 3.77 -26.42
CA LYS A 229 1.40 2.75 -25.83
C LYS A 229 1.28 1.48 -26.68
N THR A 230 1.80 1.52 -27.91
CA THR A 230 1.75 0.41 -28.88
C THR A 230 2.85 -0.61 -28.59
N ALA A 231 2.87 -1.73 -29.32
CA ALA A 231 3.72 -2.89 -29.11
C ALA A 231 5.16 -2.55 -28.68
N GLY A 232 5.60 -3.21 -27.63
CA GLY A 232 6.93 -3.05 -27.06
C GLY A 232 7.37 -4.31 -26.33
N THR A 233 8.51 -4.23 -25.66
CA THR A 233 9.04 -5.33 -24.85
C THR A 233 9.21 -4.92 -23.39
N ILE A 234 9.10 -5.90 -22.52
CA ILE A 234 9.37 -5.80 -21.09
C ILE A 234 10.36 -6.88 -20.70
N SER A 235 11.20 -6.57 -19.71
CA SER A 235 12.13 -7.54 -19.13
C SER A 235 11.80 -7.74 -17.67
N ILE A 236 11.54 -8.99 -17.29
CA ILE A 236 11.20 -9.37 -15.92
C ILE A 236 12.25 -10.39 -15.44
N PRO A 237 13.03 -10.05 -14.40
CA PRO A 237 13.91 -11.02 -13.76
C PRO A 237 13.12 -11.95 -12.83
N TYR A 238 13.52 -13.21 -12.83
CA TYR A 238 12.96 -14.29 -12.02
C TYR A 238 14.05 -15.01 -11.25
N THR A 239 13.67 -15.57 -10.10
CA THR A 239 14.52 -16.53 -9.37
C THR A 239 14.00 -17.93 -9.61
N ASP A 240 14.77 -18.77 -10.30
CA ASP A 240 14.32 -20.13 -10.63
C ASP A 240 14.42 -21.09 -9.43
N THR A 241 13.74 -22.23 -9.53
CA THR A 241 13.78 -23.34 -8.59
C THR A 241 14.87 -24.34 -8.98
N ARG A 242 15.16 -25.27 -8.07
CA ARG A 242 16.10 -26.37 -8.32
C ARG A 242 15.74 -27.22 -9.55
N ASN A 243 14.44 -27.33 -9.87
CA ASN A 243 13.95 -28.16 -10.97
C ASN A 243 13.81 -27.37 -12.29
N LEU A 244 14.28 -26.12 -12.33
CA LEU A 244 14.15 -25.23 -13.47
C LEU A 244 12.70 -25.08 -13.94
N ASP A 245 11.80 -24.94 -12.98
CA ASP A 245 10.36 -24.90 -13.26
C ASP A 245 9.97 -23.64 -14.03
N ILE A 246 10.63 -22.51 -13.79
CA ILE A 246 10.38 -21.25 -14.51
C ILE A 246 10.87 -21.39 -15.94
N TYR A 247 12.10 -21.87 -16.13
CA TYR A 247 12.62 -22.18 -17.45
C TYR A 247 11.69 -23.12 -18.23
N ASN A 248 11.28 -24.23 -17.62
CA ASN A 248 10.40 -25.22 -18.24
C ASN A 248 9.03 -24.63 -18.62
N LEU A 249 8.46 -23.76 -17.77
CA LEU A 249 7.21 -23.08 -18.07
C LEU A 249 7.32 -22.20 -19.34
N HIS A 250 8.38 -21.40 -19.44
CA HIS A 250 8.61 -20.54 -20.60
C HIS A 250 8.94 -21.32 -21.85
N ASN A 251 9.72 -22.39 -21.71
CA ASN A 251 10.05 -23.28 -22.80
C ASN A 251 8.78 -23.92 -23.39
N LEU A 252 7.92 -24.48 -22.54
CA LEU A 252 6.62 -25.04 -22.97
C LEU A 252 5.73 -23.98 -23.63
N TRP A 253 5.72 -22.75 -23.12
CA TRP A 253 4.92 -21.65 -23.67
C TRP A 253 5.42 -21.24 -25.06
N VAL A 254 6.72 -21.02 -25.24
CA VAL A 254 7.33 -20.67 -26.54
C VAL A 254 7.16 -21.80 -27.56
N HIS A 255 7.35 -23.06 -27.14
CA HIS A 255 7.11 -24.22 -28.00
C HIS A 255 5.66 -24.33 -28.46
N TYR A 256 4.70 -24.04 -27.57
CA TYR A 256 3.28 -24.00 -27.94
C TYR A 256 3.00 -22.93 -29.01
N ILE A 257 3.51 -21.70 -28.83
CA ILE A 257 3.35 -20.60 -29.79
C ILE A 257 3.94 -20.97 -31.16
N SER A 258 5.16 -21.50 -31.17
CA SER A 258 5.84 -21.98 -32.39
C SER A 258 5.07 -23.11 -33.08
N GLY A 259 4.49 -24.01 -32.30
CA GLY A 259 3.68 -25.12 -32.80
C GLY A 259 2.34 -24.69 -33.42
N ILE A 260 1.67 -23.67 -32.87
CA ILE A 260 0.49 -23.08 -33.50
C ILE A 260 0.87 -22.42 -34.83
N TYR A 261 1.94 -21.61 -34.83
CA TYR A 261 2.37 -20.90 -36.04
C TYR A 261 2.74 -21.87 -37.18
N ARG A 262 3.37 -23.01 -36.84
CA ARG A 262 3.70 -24.09 -37.79
C ARG A 262 2.49 -24.95 -38.18
N GLY A 263 1.34 -24.77 -37.53
CA GLY A 263 0.14 -25.59 -37.75
C GLY A 263 0.22 -27.01 -37.17
N LYS A 264 1.16 -27.28 -36.25
CA LYS A 264 1.24 -28.57 -35.54
C LYS A 264 0.13 -28.72 -34.51
N TYR A 265 -0.16 -27.64 -33.79
CA TYR A 265 -1.21 -27.61 -32.77
C TYR A 265 -2.37 -26.73 -33.25
N ARG A 266 -3.57 -27.05 -32.76
CA ARG A 266 -4.78 -26.32 -33.11
C ARG A 266 -5.30 -25.56 -31.88
N PRO A 267 -5.47 -24.23 -31.96
CA PRO A 267 -6.18 -23.47 -30.93
C PRO A 267 -7.62 -23.96 -30.76
N ARG A 268 -8.28 -23.59 -29.66
CA ARG A 268 -9.68 -23.96 -29.45
C ARG A 268 -10.57 -23.36 -30.53
N ALA A 269 -11.61 -24.09 -30.93
CA ALA A 269 -12.53 -23.61 -31.94
C ALA A 269 -13.19 -22.28 -31.55
N SER A 270 -13.54 -22.10 -30.27
CA SER A 270 -14.08 -20.85 -29.73
C SER A 270 -13.16 -19.66 -29.98
N ASP A 271 -11.87 -19.84 -29.76
CA ASP A 271 -10.88 -18.76 -29.78
C ASP A 271 -10.60 -18.37 -31.24
N ILE A 272 -10.62 -19.35 -32.16
CA ILE A 272 -10.56 -19.11 -33.61
C ILE A 272 -11.78 -18.30 -34.07
N PHE A 273 -13.00 -18.68 -33.69
CA PHE A 273 -14.22 -17.96 -34.08
C PHE A 273 -14.27 -16.53 -33.53
N ASN A 274 -13.83 -16.35 -32.29
CA ASN A 274 -13.81 -15.04 -31.63
C ASN A 274 -12.57 -14.20 -32.00
N LYS A 275 -11.64 -14.72 -32.82
CA LYS A 275 -10.37 -14.08 -33.20
C LYS A 275 -9.52 -13.68 -31.99
N ILE A 276 -9.49 -14.55 -30.97
CA ILE A 276 -8.73 -14.36 -29.75
C ILE A 276 -7.41 -15.12 -29.87
N LEU A 277 -6.31 -14.47 -29.48
CA LEU A 277 -5.02 -15.14 -29.31
C LEU A 277 -5.03 -15.91 -27.99
N ASP A 278 -4.91 -17.23 -28.07
CA ASP A 278 -5.06 -18.15 -26.93
C ASP A 278 -3.86 -18.15 -25.97
N TYR A 279 -2.64 -17.98 -26.51
CA TYR A 279 -1.39 -17.95 -25.75
C TYR A 279 -1.08 -16.59 -25.11
N ALA A 280 -1.87 -15.56 -25.41
CA ALA A 280 -1.62 -14.20 -24.94
C ALA A 280 -2.18 -13.99 -23.52
N CYS A 281 -1.41 -13.37 -22.64
CA CYS A 281 -1.86 -13.03 -21.29
C CYS A 281 -1.93 -11.51 -21.05
N SER A 282 -2.42 -11.12 -19.88
CA SER A 282 -2.36 -9.76 -19.38
C SER A 282 -1.45 -9.69 -18.16
N VAL A 283 -0.70 -8.59 -18.03
CA VAL A 283 0.16 -8.34 -16.87
C VAL A 283 -0.28 -7.07 -16.18
N TYR A 284 -0.51 -7.14 -14.88
CA TYR A 284 -0.77 -6.00 -14.02
C TYR A 284 0.48 -5.71 -13.22
N PHE A 285 0.91 -4.46 -13.23
CA PHE A 285 1.97 -3.98 -12.37
C PHE A 285 1.40 -2.92 -11.43
N MET A 286 1.56 -3.13 -10.13
CA MET A 286 1.06 -2.25 -9.08
C MET A 286 2.18 -1.94 -8.10
N ILE A 287 2.22 -0.71 -7.60
CA ILE A 287 3.12 -0.29 -6.52
C ILE A 287 2.27 0.05 -5.31
N THR A 288 2.53 -0.62 -4.19
CA THR A 288 1.92 -0.31 -2.90
C THR A 288 2.82 0.61 -2.06
N ALA A 289 2.23 1.41 -1.19
CA ALA A 289 2.93 2.28 -0.24
C ALA A 289 3.60 1.49 0.90
N GLU A 290 4.19 2.18 1.89
CA GLU A 290 4.90 1.52 3.00
C GLU A 290 4.02 0.58 3.84
N ASN A 291 2.70 0.73 3.78
CA ASN A 291 1.73 -0.08 4.51
C ASN A 291 1.31 -1.37 3.77
N PHE A 292 1.89 -1.66 2.60
CA PHE A 292 1.59 -2.83 1.75
C PHE A 292 0.14 -2.95 1.25
N GLU A 293 -0.75 -2.02 1.61
CA GLU A 293 -2.16 -2.04 1.20
C GLU A 293 -2.45 -0.93 0.18
N THR A 294 -2.03 0.30 0.44
CA THR A 294 -2.38 1.46 -0.39
C THR A 294 -1.71 1.41 -1.75
N ILE A 295 -2.48 1.38 -2.83
CA ILE A 295 -1.95 1.39 -4.19
C ILE A 295 -1.64 2.84 -4.59
N VAL A 296 -0.37 3.08 -4.94
CA VAL A 296 0.15 4.40 -5.37
C VAL A 296 0.18 4.51 -6.89
N TYR A 297 0.53 3.43 -7.57
CA TYR A 297 0.67 3.40 -9.02
C TYR A 297 0.21 2.06 -9.60
N TRP A 298 -0.45 2.07 -10.74
CA TRP A 298 -0.77 0.84 -11.48
C TRP A 298 -0.81 1.03 -12.99
N THR A 299 -0.44 -0.03 -13.71
CA THR A 299 -0.55 -0.13 -15.17
C THR A 299 -0.88 -1.57 -15.57
N LYS A 300 -1.53 -1.73 -16.73
CA LYS A 300 -1.81 -3.03 -17.34
C LYS A 300 -1.15 -3.13 -18.71
N LEU A 301 -0.61 -4.29 -19.01
CA LEU A 301 -0.14 -4.71 -20.32
C LEU A 301 -1.08 -5.77 -20.87
N TYR A 302 -1.43 -5.63 -22.14
CA TYR A 302 -2.31 -6.53 -22.87
C TYR A 302 -1.54 -7.28 -23.94
N GLY A 303 -1.88 -8.54 -24.12
CA GLY A 303 -1.30 -9.36 -25.19
C GLY A 303 0.15 -9.69 -24.94
N VAL A 304 0.48 -10.07 -23.70
CA VAL A 304 1.84 -10.39 -23.25
C VAL A 304 2.16 -11.85 -23.53
N PHE A 305 3.33 -12.11 -24.09
CA PHE A 305 3.86 -13.46 -24.31
C PHE A 305 5.39 -13.43 -24.34
N PRO A 306 6.07 -14.52 -23.92
CA PRO A 306 7.53 -14.58 -23.92
C PRO A 306 8.07 -14.62 -25.35
N THR A 307 9.15 -13.89 -25.60
CA THR A 307 9.85 -13.89 -26.89
C THR A 307 11.07 -14.80 -26.91
N MET A 308 11.57 -15.17 -25.73
CA MET A 308 12.78 -15.99 -25.59
C MET A 308 12.71 -16.92 -24.37
N THR A 309 13.52 -17.97 -24.42
CA THR A 309 13.94 -18.76 -23.27
C THR A 309 15.39 -18.41 -22.94
N PRO A 310 15.75 -18.19 -21.66
CA PRO A 310 17.07 -17.70 -21.27
C PRO A 310 18.09 -18.86 -21.17
N ASP A 311 18.32 -19.57 -22.27
CA ASP A 311 19.22 -20.74 -22.33
C ASP A 311 20.66 -20.40 -21.91
N SER A 312 21.08 -19.14 -22.10
CA SER A 312 22.41 -18.64 -21.72
C SER A 312 22.71 -18.72 -20.22
N VAL A 313 21.69 -18.81 -19.37
CA VAL A 313 21.89 -18.96 -17.91
C VAL A 313 22.41 -20.37 -17.57
N LEU A 314 22.24 -21.33 -18.49
CA LEU A 314 22.77 -22.69 -18.39
C LEU A 314 24.18 -22.83 -19.00
N ASP A 315 24.80 -21.73 -19.44
CA ASP A 315 26.16 -21.75 -19.98
C ASP A 315 27.15 -22.20 -18.90
N TRP A 316 27.75 -23.37 -19.11
CA TRP A 316 28.73 -23.94 -18.20
C TRP A 316 30.15 -23.81 -18.73
N LYS A 317 31.03 -23.22 -17.90
CA LYS A 317 32.48 -23.19 -18.14
C LYS A 317 33.18 -23.88 -16.98
N GLN A 318 34.03 -24.85 -17.28
CA GLN A 318 34.77 -25.62 -16.27
C GLN A 318 35.54 -24.73 -15.27
N ASP A 319 36.06 -23.59 -15.74
CA ASP A 319 36.89 -22.67 -14.96
C ASP A 319 36.09 -21.68 -14.09
N SER A 320 34.77 -21.59 -14.29
CA SER A 320 33.90 -20.63 -13.61
C SER A 320 33.20 -21.19 -12.36
N GLY A 321 33.51 -22.43 -11.97
CA GLY A 321 32.90 -23.10 -10.82
C GLY A 321 31.47 -23.60 -11.09
N PRO A 322 30.75 -24.09 -10.06
CA PRO A 322 29.37 -24.55 -10.22
C PRO A 322 28.46 -23.37 -10.56
N ILE A 323 27.40 -23.63 -11.35
CA ILE A 323 26.35 -22.65 -11.65
C ILE A 323 25.70 -22.23 -10.32
N LYS A 324 25.71 -20.91 -10.05
CA LYS A 324 25.12 -20.32 -8.84
C LYS A 324 24.10 -19.27 -9.25
N ASP A 325 23.03 -19.17 -8.47
CA ASP A 325 21.99 -18.14 -8.58
C ASP A 325 21.46 -17.96 -10.01
N LEU A 326 20.65 -18.94 -10.46
CA LEU A 326 19.89 -18.86 -11.72
C LEU A 326 18.85 -17.73 -11.64
N GLN A 327 19.31 -16.52 -11.91
CA GLN A 327 18.48 -15.35 -12.14
C GLN A 327 18.25 -15.22 -13.65
N GLU A 328 17.03 -15.55 -14.05
CA GLU A 328 16.62 -15.56 -15.44
C GLU A 328 15.89 -14.25 -15.75
N SER A 329 16.41 -13.46 -16.68
CA SER A 329 15.70 -12.29 -17.20
C SER A 329 14.99 -12.67 -18.47
N ILE A 330 13.66 -12.69 -18.43
CA ILE A 330 12.83 -13.12 -19.55
C ILE A 330 12.22 -11.89 -20.21
N GLU A 331 12.43 -11.80 -21.52
CA GLU A 331 11.82 -10.76 -22.35
C GLU A 331 10.42 -11.21 -22.79
N TYR A 332 9.44 -10.32 -22.60
CA TYR A 332 8.09 -10.50 -23.11
C TYR A 332 7.78 -9.37 -24.09
N ALA A 333 7.11 -9.73 -25.18
CA ALA A 333 6.45 -8.76 -26.04
C ALA A 333 5.04 -8.49 -25.51
N PHE A 334 4.61 -7.24 -25.54
CA PHE A 334 3.23 -6.85 -25.28
C PHE A 334 2.64 -6.13 -26.49
N SER A 335 1.33 -6.19 -26.66
CA SER A 335 0.63 -5.55 -27.80
C SER A 335 0.19 -4.13 -27.47
N TRP A 336 -0.37 -3.93 -26.27
CA TRP A 336 -0.85 -2.62 -25.82
C TRP A 336 -0.56 -2.39 -24.35
N ARG A 337 -0.31 -1.14 -23.99
CA ARG A 337 -0.20 -0.68 -22.60
C ARG A 337 -1.37 0.25 -22.25
N SER A 338 -1.99 0.03 -21.09
CA SER A 338 -3.04 0.92 -20.57
C SER A 338 -2.50 2.31 -20.24
N GLU A 339 -3.42 3.24 -20.02
CA GLU A 339 -3.05 4.46 -19.31
C GLU A 339 -2.63 4.13 -17.88
N ASP A 340 -1.65 4.87 -17.37
CA ASP A 340 -1.20 4.66 -16.00
C ASP A 340 -2.27 5.27 -15.08
N ASN A 341 -2.55 4.59 -13.97
CA ASN A 341 -3.55 4.99 -12.98
C ASN A 341 -5.00 5.07 -13.51
N ASP A 342 -5.35 4.36 -14.58
CA ASP A 342 -6.74 4.26 -15.05
C ASP A 342 -7.55 3.32 -14.12
N PRO A 343 -8.62 3.79 -13.44
CA PRO A 343 -9.44 2.96 -12.57
C PRO A 343 -10.09 1.75 -13.26
N LYS A 344 -10.26 1.78 -14.60
CA LYS A 344 -10.82 0.64 -15.35
C LYS A 344 -9.95 -0.62 -15.20
N VAL A 345 -8.63 -0.45 -15.07
CA VAL A 345 -7.68 -1.55 -14.86
C VAL A 345 -7.97 -2.27 -13.53
N LEU A 346 -8.38 -1.54 -12.49
CA LEU A 346 -8.68 -2.12 -11.17
C LEU A 346 -10.00 -2.91 -11.19
N VAL A 347 -11.00 -2.44 -11.92
CA VAL A 347 -12.28 -3.17 -12.10
C VAL A 347 -12.06 -4.49 -12.83
N ASP A 348 -11.25 -4.45 -13.89
CA ASP A 348 -10.87 -5.63 -14.65
C ASP A 348 -10.02 -6.60 -13.83
N PHE A 349 -9.08 -6.09 -13.01
CA PHE A 349 -8.33 -6.90 -12.04
C PHE A 349 -9.25 -7.66 -11.06
N ASN A 350 -10.28 -7.00 -10.54
CA ASN A 350 -11.26 -7.63 -9.64
C ASN A 350 -12.12 -8.69 -10.33
N THR A 351 -12.40 -8.50 -11.62
CA THR A 351 -13.11 -9.49 -12.44
C THR A 351 -12.27 -10.77 -12.56
N ASN A 352 -10.97 -10.63 -12.85
CA ASN A 352 -10.03 -11.76 -12.94
C ASN A 352 -9.76 -12.43 -11.58
N SER A 353 -9.83 -11.66 -10.48
CA SER A 353 -9.76 -12.22 -9.13
C SER A 353 -10.92 -13.15 -8.80
N SER A 354 -12.11 -12.87 -9.35
CA SER A 354 -13.34 -13.62 -9.10
C SER A 354 -13.72 -14.60 -10.20
N TYR A 355 -12.86 -14.78 -11.22
CA TYR A 355 -13.21 -15.56 -12.42
C TYR A 355 -14.55 -15.12 -13.03
N GLY A 356 -14.85 -13.82 -12.98
CA GLY A 356 -16.11 -13.25 -13.45
C GLY A 356 -17.34 -13.55 -12.58
N ASN A 357 -17.18 -14.14 -11.38
CA ASN A 357 -18.29 -14.44 -10.48
C ASN A 357 -18.19 -13.61 -9.19
N PRO A 358 -18.76 -12.38 -9.16
CA PRO A 358 -18.64 -11.48 -8.02
C PRO A 358 -19.43 -12.03 -6.83
N SER A 359 -18.76 -12.82 -5.98
CA SER A 359 -19.32 -13.20 -4.69
C SER A 359 -19.48 -11.95 -3.83
N THR A 360 -20.62 -11.78 -3.18
CA THR A 360 -20.89 -10.65 -2.28
C THR A 360 -20.25 -10.81 -0.90
N ASP A 361 -19.67 -11.98 -0.60
CA ASP A 361 -19.03 -12.29 0.70
C ASP A 361 -17.52 -12.49 0.50
N PHE A 362 -16.78 -11.39 0.38
CA PHE A 362 -15.32 -11.42 0.33
C PHE A 362 -14.75 -11.26 1.74
N LYS A 363 -14.36 -12.37 2.35
CA LYS A 363 -13.47 -12.35 3.51
C LYS A 363 -12.05 -12.10 3.05
N TYR A 364 -11.42 -11.10 3.67
CA TYR A 364 -10.05 -10.74 3.38
C TYR A 364 -9.16 -10.98 4.60
N MET A 365 -7.94 -11.40 4.33
CA MET A 365 -6.90 -11.52 5.33
C MET A 365 -6.42 -10.11 5.68
N LYS A 366 -6.56 -9.74 6.96
CA LYS A 366 -6.00 -8.49 7.48
C LYS A 366 -4.48 -8.61 7.56
N THR A 367 -3.78 -7.53 7.22
CA THR A 367 -2.32 -7.43 7.33
C THR A 367 -1.82 -7.62 8.76
N TYR A 368 -2.64 -7.29 9.76
CA TYR A 368 -2.39 -7.61 11.16
C TYR A 368 -3.59 -8.37 11.71
N GLN A 369 -3.33 -9.55 12.29
CA GLN A 369 -4.32 -10.37 12.96
C GLN A 369 -4.11 -10.25 14.47
N ASP A 370 -5.13 -9.75 15.16
CA ASP A 370 -5.11 -9.60 16.62
C ASP A 370 -4.95 -10.96 17.32
N ASP A 371 -5.53 -12.02 16.74
CA ASP A 371 -5.52 -13.38 17.30
C ASP A 371 -4.11 -14.00 17.35
N VAL A 372 -3.25 -13.65 16.38
CA VAL A 372 -1.87 -14.18 16.25
C VAL A 372 -0.83 -13.15 16.72
N PHE A 373 -1.27 -11.94 17.10
CA PHE A 373 -0.40 -10.79 17.40
C PHE A 373 0.69 -10.59 16.34
N GLY A 374 0.31 -10.71 15.07
CA GLY A 374 1.26 -10.72 13.96
C GLY A 374 0.58 -10.72 12.59
N PRO A 375 1.37 -10.83 11.50
CA PRO A 375 0.88 -10.72 10.13
C PRO A 375 0.13 -11.95 9.60
N GLY A 376 -0.09 -12.98 10.43
CA GLY A 376 -0.75 -14.22 10.01
C GLY A 376 0.10 -15.07 9.06
N THR A 377 -0.56 -15.80 8.15
CA THR A 377 0.07 -16.72 7.19
C THR A 377 0.59 -16.00 5.95
N THR A 378 1.75 -16.41 5.44
CA THR A 378 2.33 -15.86 4.20
C THR A 378 1.57 -16.24 2.94
N TRP A 379 0.95 -17.43 2.93
CA TRP A 379 0.12 -17.89 1.82
C TRP A 379 -1.30 -17.36 1.98
N VAL A 380 -1.77 -16.69 0.95
CA VAL A 380 -3.08 -16.03 0.90
C VAL A 380 -3.77 -16.36 -0.43
N GLY A 381 -5.08 -16.15 -0.48
CA GLY A 381 -5.89 -16.37 -1.67
C GLY A 381 -5.70 -15.28 -2.74
N ALA A 382 -6.63 -15.24 -3.70
CA ALA A 382 -6.56 -14.32 -4.83
C ALA A 382 -6.50 -12.84 -4.37
N PRO A 383 -5.64 -12.01 -5.00
CA PRO A 383 -5.60 -10.57 -4.75
C PRO A 383 -6.84 -9.90 -5.33
N PHE A 384 -7.33 -8.85 -4.67
CA PHE A 384 -8.37 -7.98 -5.18
C PHE A 384 -8.16 -6.54 -4.67
N VAL A 385 -8.81 -5.59 -5.31
CA VAL A 385 -8.71 -4.17 -4.99
C VAL A 385 -10.01 -3.71 -4.35
N GLU A 386 -9.91 -3.12 -3.16
CA GLU A 386 -10.99 -2.45 -2.46
C GLU A 386 -10.87 -0.94 -2.65
N LYS A 387 -12.01 -0.27 -2.89
CA LYS A 387 -12.09 1.20 -2.86
C LYS A 387 -12.53 1.64 -1.46
N VAL A 388 -11.63 2.26 -0.72
CA VAL A 388 -11.90 2.81 0.62
C VAL A 388 -12.20 4.29 0.52
N THR A 389 -13.26 4.74 1.21
CA THR A 389 -13.59 6.17 1.32
C THR A 389 -13.01 6.70 2.61
N LEU A 390 -12.19 7.75 2.54
CA LEU A 390 -11.64 8.44 3.70
C LEU A 390 -12.65 9.47 4.22
N ASP A 391 -12.51 9.87 5.48
CA ASP A 391 -13.40 10.84 6.15
C ASP A 391 -13.47 12.19 5.43
N ASN A 392 -12.43 12.52 4.65
CA ASN A 392 -12.32 13.76 3.88
C ASN A 392 -13.04 13.70 2.52
N GLY A 393 -13.79 12.63 2.23
CA GLY A 393 -14.52 12.42 0.98
C GLY A 393 -13.64 12.00 -0.21
N THR A 394 -12.33 11.86 0.00
CA THR A 394 -11.40 11.27 -0.97
C THR A 394 -11.47 9.75 -0.92
N TYR A 395 -11.06 9.10 -2.03
CA TYR A 395 -11.00 7.65 -2.11
C TYR A 395 -9.57 7.18 -2.27
N GLU A 396 -9.29 6.03 -1.68
CA GLU A 396 -8.02 5.33 -1.76
C GLU A 396 -8.28 3.92 -2.29
N TYR A 397 -7.39 3.41 -3.13
CA TYR A 397 -7.44 2.02 -3.57
C TYR A 397 -6.49 1.19 -2.72
N ARG A 398 -7.01 0.09 -2.15
CA ARG A 398 -6.22 -0.85 -1.34
C ARG A 398 -6.16 -2.21 -1.99
N LEU A 399 -4.97 -2.75 -2.11
CA LEU A 399 -4.72 -4.13 -2.47
C LEU A 399 -4.98 -5.02 -1.25
N ARG A 400 -5.85 -6.02 -1.40
CA ARG A 400 -6.20 -6.99 -0.36
C ARG A 400 -6.09 -8.41 -0.89
N TRP A 401 -6.05 -9.36 0.04
CA TRP A 401 -5.92 -10.78 -0.26
C TRP A 401 -7.10 -11.56 0.31
N ARG A 402 -7.65 -12.49 -0.46
CA ARG A 402 -8.72 -13.37 0.02
C ARG A 402 -8.22 -14.39 1.04
N GLU A 403 -9.11 -14.78 1.95
CA GLU A 403 -8.90 -15.93 2.81
C GLU A 403 -8.97 -17.25 2.01
N TYR A 404 -8.23 -18.28 2.45
CA TYR A 404 -8.08 -19.56 1.76
C TYR A 404 -9.29 -20.49 1.96
#